data_AF-A0A4R6KFW9-F1
#
_entry.id   AF-A0A4R6KFW9-F1
#
_cell.length_a   1.000
_cell.length_b   1.000
_cell.length_c   1.000
_cell.angle_alpha   90.00
_cell.angle_beta   90.00
_cell.angle_gamma   90.00
#
_symmetry.space_group_name_H-M   'P 1'
#
loop_
_entity.id
_entity.type
_entity.pdbx_description
1 polymer ?
#
loop_
_entity_poly.entity_id
_entity_poly.type
_entity_poly.pdbx_seq_one_letter_code
_entity_poly.pdbx_strand_id
1 'polypeptide(L)' 'MITGYLDRLAHSSHFDSWQTEELKDALVTVDDAILDSARPTGHGPGAVSIRFEIYRQRLQRELDHRAAASDL' A
#
# COMPACT_ATOMS: atom_id res chain seq x y z
N MET A 1 12.78 1.15 -5.47
CA MET A 1 12.88 2.21 -4.44
C MET A 1 11.67 2.11 -3.50
N ILE A 2 11.73 1.20 -2.52
CA ILE A 2 10.63 0.88 -1.59
C ILE A 2 10.17 2.11 -0.78
N THR A 3 11.12 2.99 -0.43
CA THR A 3 10.90 4.18 0.40
C THR A 3 10.04 5.26 -0.27
N GLY A 4 10.05 5.35 -1.61
CA GLY A 4 9.32 6.41 -2.33
C GLY A 4 7.81 6.24 -2.30
N TYR A 5 7.32 5.00 -2.39
CA TYR A 5 5.88 4.72 -2.35
C TYR A 5 5.30 4.89 -0.95
N LEU A 6 5.98 4.37 0.07
CA LEU A 6 5.56 4.50 1.46
C LEU A 6 5.55 5.95 1.94
N ASP A 7 6.53 6.75 1.51
CA ASP A 7 6.58 8.18 1.84
C ASP A 7 5.40 8.93 1.21
N ARG A 8 5.10 8.71 -0.08
CA ARG A 8 3.92 9.32 -0.71
C ARG A 8 2.59 8.87 -0.10
N LEU A 9 2.49 7.60 0.32
CA LEU A 9 1.33 7.07 1.05
C LEU A 9 1.17 7.74 2.42
N ALA A 10 2.27 7.97 3.13
CA ALA A 10 2.28 8.71 4.40
C ALA A 10 1.85 10.17 4.22
N HIS A 11 2.25 10.81 3.11
CA HIS A 11 1.83 12.17 2.75
C HIS A 11 0.41 12.26 2.18
N SER A 12 -0.32 11.15 2.10
CA SER A 12 -1.69 11.09 1.54
C SER A 12 -1.81 11.74 0.16
N SER A 13 -0.78 11.59 -0.69
CA SER A 13 -0.84 12.09 -2.07
C SER A 13 -2.05 11.49 -2.80
N HIS A 14 -2.71 12.31 -3.64
CA HIS A 14 -3.85 11.86 -4.43
C HIS A 14 -3.43 10.77 -5.43
N PHE A 15 -4.16 9.66 -5.44
CA PHE A 15 -3.88 8.53 -6.32
C PHE A 15 -4.14 8.83 -7.79
N ASP A 16 -4.90 9.87 -8.13
CA ASP A 16 -5.08 10.36 -9.51
C ASP A 16 -3.75 10.61 -10.24
N SER A 17 -2.69 10.94 -9.49
CA SER A 17 -1.35 11.20 -10.04
C SER A 17 -0.52 9.93 -10.28
N TRP A 18 -1.01 8.76 -9.88
CA TRP A 18 -0.31 7.49 -9.97
C TRP A 18 -0.86 6.66 -11.11
N GLN A 19 0.02 6.03 -11.88
CA GLN A 19 -0.40 5.05 -12.87
C GLN A 19 -0.86 3.74 -12.20
N THR A 20 -1.70 2.98 -12.89
CA THR A 20 -2.22 1.70 -12.38
C THR A 20 -1.09 0.71 -12.04
N GLU A 21 -0.02 0.69 -12.83
CA GLU A 21 1.16 -0.15 -12.56
C GLU A 21 1.91 0.31 -11.29
N GLU A 22 2.03 1.63 -11.06
CA GLU A 22 2.63 2.17 -9.82
C GLU A 22 1.81 1.80 -8.58
N LEU A 23 0.49 1.76 -8.69
CA LEU A 23 -0.40 1.32 -7.60
C LEU A 23 -0.23 -0.17 -7.30
N LYS A 24 -0.05 -1.01 -8.33
CA LYS A 24 0.22 -2.45 -8.14
C LYS A 24 1.58 -2.68 -7.48
N ASP A 25 2.62 -2.00 -7.95
CA ASP A 25 3.96 -2.08 -7.36
C ASP A 25 3.98 -1.62 -5.90
N ALA A 26 3.24 -0.55 -5.59
CA ALA A 26 3.10 -0.08 -4.22
C ALA A 26 2.31 -1.05 -3.34
N LEU A 27 1.29 -1.72 -3.87
CA LEU A 27 0.55 -2.75 -3.15
C LEU A 27 1.45 -3.94 -2.80
N VAL A 28 2.25 -4.42 -3.76
CA VAL A 28 3.24 -5.49 -3.53
C VAL A 28 4.24 -5.07 -2.45
N THR A 29 4.71 -3.82 -2.50
CA THR A 29 5.65 -3.28 -1.51
C THR A 29 5.05 -3.22 -0.11
N VAL A 30 3.77 -2.82 0.01
CA VAL A 30 3.06 -2.79 1.29
C VAL A 30 2.83 -4.21 1.81
N ASP A 31 2.45 -5.16 0.95
CA ASP A 31 2.26 -6.57 1.35
C ASP A 31 3.57 -7.20 1.83
N ASP A 32 4.71 -6.93 1.17
CA ASP A 32 6.03 -7.37 1.61
C ASP A 32 6.40 -6.78 2.99
N ALA A 33 6.14 -5.48 3.19
CA ALA A 33 6.38 -4.82 4.47
C ALA A 33 5.49 -5.36 5.60
N ILE A 34 4.25 -5.76 5.30
CA ILE A 34 3.37 -6.43 6.27
C ILE A 34 3.96 -7.78 6.65
N LEU A 35 4.39 -8.59 5.68
CA LEU A 35 5.00 -9.90 5.89
C LEU A 35 6.29 -9.81 6.70
N ASP A 36 7.16 -8.83 6.40
CA ASP A 36 8.38 -8.58 7.15
C ASP A 36 8.07 -8.13 8.59
N SER A 37 7.06 -7.27 8.78
CA SER A 37 6.62 -6.82 10.11
C SER A 37 5.97 -7.93 10.94
N ALA A 38 5.40 -8.96 10.30
CA ALA A 38 4.81 -10.12 10.95
C ALA A 38 5.87 -11.14 11.41
N ARG A 39 7.13 -11.00 10.97
CA ARG A 39 8.23 -11.83 11.44
C ARG A 39 8.54 -11.47 12.90
N PRO A 40 8.45 -12.41 13.85
CA PRO A 40 8.60 -12.10 15.27
C PRO A 40 10.05 -11.73 15.58
N THR A 41 10.34 -10.43 15.66
CA THR A 41 11.67 -9.88 16.00
C THR A 41 11.82 -9.58 17.50
N GLY A 42 10.91 -10.05 18.35
CA GLY A 42 11.01 -9.90 19.81
C GLY A 42 10.66 -8.50 20.34
N HIS A 43 10.41 -7.52 19.47
CA HIS A 43 9.71 -6.28 19.83
C HIS A 43 8.23 -6.45 19.49
N GLY A 44 7.35 -6.19 20.46
CA GLY A 44 5.94 -6.57 20.44
C GLY A 44 5.13 -6.08 19.22
N PRO A 45 3.96 -6.70 18.99
CA PRO A 45 3.10 -6.36 17.86
C PRO A 45 2.47 -4.97 18.07
N GLY A 46 2.29 -4.19 17.00
CA GLY A 46 0.98 -3.51 16.91
C GLY A 46 0.87 -2.14 16.25
N ALA A 47 1.92 -1.33 16.08
CA ALA A 47 1.71 0.03 15.51
C ALA A 47 2.06 0.15 14.00
N VAL A 48 2.96 -0.70 13.52
CA VAL A 48 3.44 -0.69 12.14
C VAL A 48 2.46 -1.43 11.23
N SER A 49 1.92 -2.56 11.69
CA SER A 49 0.98 -3.38 10.91
C SER A 49 -0.31 -2.63 10.56
N ILE A 50 -0.89 -1.87 11.51
CA ILE A 50 -2.15 -1.14 11.26
C ILE A 50 -1.98 -0.10 10.13
N ARG A 51 -0.86 0.64 10.10
CA ARG A 51 -0.60 1.63 9.04
C ARG A 51 -0.47 0.97 7.67
N PHE A 52 0.24 -0.14 7.60
CA PHE A 52 0.36 -0.89 6.36
C PHE A 52 -0.97 -1.50 5.91
N GLU A 53 -1.81 -1.99 6.84
CA GLU A 53 -3.17 -2.44 6.50
C GLU A 53 -4.05 -1.32 5.94
N ILE A 54 -3.96 -0.10 6.50
CA ILE A 54 -4.66 1.07 5.97
C ILE A 54 -4.17 1.40 4.55
N TYR A 55 -2.86 1.36 4.30
CA TYR A 55 -2.31 1.60 2.95
C TYR A 55 -2.77 0.53 1.96
N ARG A 56 -2.77 -0.74 2.37
CA ARG A 56 -3.25 -1.86 1.57
C ARG A 56 -4.70 -1.66 1.13
N GLN A 57 -5.59 -1.35 2.07
CA GLN A 57 -7.01 -1.13 1.77
C GLN A 57 -7.23 0.04 0.82
N ARG A 58 -6.48 1.14 1.00
CA ARG A 58 -6.57 2.31 0.10
C ARG A 58 -6.13 1.97 -1.32
N LEU A 59 -5.00 1.29 -1.48
CA LEU A 59 -4.48 0.87 -2.79
C LEU A 59 -5.42 -0.11 -3.50
N GLN A 60 -5.97 -1.08 -2.77
CA GLN A 60 -6.92 -2.05 -3.31
C GLN A 60 -8.21 -1.38 -3.80
N ARG A 61 -8.78 -0.43 -3.03
CA ARG A 61 -9.97 0.31 -3.46
C ARG A 61 -9.74 1.12 -4.72
N GLU A 62 -8.58 1.77 -4.83
CA GLU A 62 -8.24 2.54 -6.02
C GLU A 62 -8.08 1.64 -7.26
N LEU A 63 -7.42 0.49 -7.11
CA LEU A 63 -7.27 -0.49 -8.18
C LEU A 63 -8.63 -1.08 -8.61
N ASP A 64 -9.50 -1.40 -7.65
CA ASP A 64 -10.85 -1.91 -7.90
C ASP A 64 -11.72 -0.87 -8.64
N HIS A 65 -11.68 0.39 -8.18
CA HIS A 65 -12.37 1.50 -8.84
C HIS A 65 -11.92 1.69 -10.30
N ARG A 66 -10.61 1.59 -10.56
CA ARG A 66 -10.06 1.70 -11.93
C ARG A 66 -10.39 0.50 -12.79
N ALA A 67 -10.40 -0.70 -12.23
CA ALA A 67 -10.83 -1.90 -12.94
C ALA A 67 -12.31 -1.77 -13.35
N ALA A 68 -13.18 -1.34 -12.43
CA ALA A 68 -14.59 -1.11 -12.71
C ALA A 68 -14.82 0.03 -13.73
N ALA A 69 -13.99 1.08 -13.72
CA ALA A 69 -14.06 2.17 -14.70
C ALA A 69 -13.50 1.80 -16.08
N SER A 70 -12.60 0.81 -16.17
CA SER A 70 -12.01 0.34 -17.44
C SER A 70 -12.82 -0.76 -18.12
N ASP A 71 -13.76 -1.39 -17.40
CA ASP A 71 -14.68 -2.43 -17.89
C ASP A 71 -15.94 -1.85 -18.58
N LEU A 72 -16.12 -0.52 -18.51
CA LEU A 72 -17.18 0.27 -19.16
C LEU A 72 -16.75 0.82 -20.52
#